data_AF-A0A931UMF4-F1
#
_entry.id   AF-A0A931UMF4-F1
#
_cell.length_a   1.000
_cell.length_b   1.000
_cell.length_c   1.000
_cell.angle_alpha   90.00
_cell.angle_beta   90.00
_cell.angle_gamma   90.00
#
_symmetry.space_group_name_H-M   'P 1'
#
loop_
_entity.id
_entity.type
_entity.pdbx_description
1 polymer ?
#
loop_
_entity_poly.entity_id
_entity_poly.type
_entity_poly.pdbx_seq_one_letter_code
_entity_poly.pdbx_strand_id
1 'polypeptide(L)' 'LVARIWARIQRLADDPRPPGCRELQGEERLWRIRVGDYRVVYEVKDDARVVDIVAVRHRSDPYR' A
#
# COMPACT_ATOMS: atom_id res chain seq x y z
N LEU A 1 -10.49 -2.97 -13.11
CA LEU A 1 -9.91 -2.10 -12.06
C LEU A 1 -9.55 -2.88 -10.79
N VAL A 2 -10.51 -3.51 -10.12
CA VAL A 2 -10.31 -4.30 -8.88
C VAL A 2 -9.21 -5.37 -9.04
N ALA A 3 -9.25 -6.13 -10.14
CA ALA A 3 -8.23 -7.16 -10.43
C ALA A 3 -6.78 -6.62 -10.47
N ARG A 4 -6.57 -5.39 -10.96
CA ARG A 4 -5.24 -4.76 -11.02
C ARG A 4 -4.74 -4.35 -9.64
N ILE A 5 -5.64 -3.87 -8.79
CA ILE A 5 -5.32 -3.51 -7.40
C ILE A 5 -4.98 -4.78 -6.63
N TRP A 6 -5.82 -5.81 -6.75
CA TRP A 6 -5.60 -7.10 -6.10
C TRP A 6 -4.26 -7.74 -6.48
N ALA A 7 -3.93 -7.79 -7.78
CA ALA A 7 -2.65 -8.32 -8.25
C ALA A 7 -1.45 -7.54 -7.70
N ARG A 8 -1.59 -6.23 -7.45
CA ARG A 8 -0.51 -5.44 -6.86
C ARG A 8 -0.40 -5.64 -5.35
N ILE A 9 -1.52 -5.84 -4.66
CA ILE A 9 -1.56 -6.20 -3.23
C ILE A 9 -0.90 -7.56 -3.00
N GLN A 10 -1.21 -8.57 -3.82
CA GLN A 10 -0.62 -9.90 -3.65
C GLN A 10 0.91 -9.87 -3.73
N ARG A 11 1.49 -9.06 -4.63
CA ARG A 11 2.94 -8.90 -4.74
C ARG A 11 3.61 -8.29 -3.50
N LEU A 12 2.85 -7.63 -2.62
CA LEU A 12 3.39 -7.11 -1.37
C LEU A 12 3.76 -8.23 -0.38
N ALA A 13 3.22 -9.44 -0.57
CA ALA A 13 3.64 -10.60 0.22
C ALA A 13 5.07 -11.03 -0.12
N ASP A 14 5.47 -10.91 -1.39
CA ASP A 14 6.81 -11.28 -1.86
C ASP A 14 7.82 -10.14 -1.64
N ASP A 15 7.41 -8.90 -1.93
CA ASP A 15 8.21 -7.69 -1.77
C ASP A 15 7.36 -6.60 -1.10
N PRO A 16 7.41 -6.49 0.25
CA PRO A 16 6.64 -5.53 1.01
C PRO A 16 7.04 -4.07 0.74
N ARG A 17 8.24 -3.80 0.21
CA ARG A 17 8.74 -2.45 -0.05
C ARG A 17 9.18 -2.31 -1.50
N PRO A 18 8.27 -2.48 -2.46
CA PRO A 18 8.64 -2.54 -3.87
C PRO A 18 9.11 -1.19 -4.39
N PRO A 19 9.87 -1.16 -5.50
CA PRO A 19 10.32 0.09 -6.10
C PRO A 19 9.17 1.08 -6.34
N GLY A 20 9.35 2.31 -5.88
CA GLY A 20 8.35 3.37 -5.98
C GLY A 20 7.29 3.39 -4.88
N CYS A 21 7.36 2.49 -3.89
CA CYS A 21 6.66 2.70 -2.62
C CYS A 21 7.22 3.95 -1.91
N ARG A 22 6.40 4.57 -1.08
CA ARG A 22 6.81 5.69 -0.24
C ARG A 22 6.27 5.52 1.17
N GLU A 23 7.11 5.79 2.15
CA GLU A 23 6.67 5.90 3.54
C GLU A 23 5.76 7.13 3.71
N LEU A 24 4.74 7.00 4.56
CA LEU A 24 3.93 8.12 5.00
C LEU A 24 4.62 8.78 6.19
N GLN A 25 4.99 10.05 6.04
CA GLN A 25 5.66 10.80 7.11
C GLN A 25 4.75 10.91 8.35
N GLY A 26 5.28 10.56 9.52
CA GLY A 26 4.62 10.75 10.82
C GLY A 26 3.90 9.53 11.38
N GLU A 27 3.76 8.45 10.61
CA GLU A 27 3.20 7.18 11.09
C GLU A 27 4.24 6.07 10.87
N GLU A 28 4.84 5.59 11.97
CA GLU A 28 5.82 4.51 11.90
C GLU A 28 5.22 3.31 11.14
N ARG A 29 5.96 2.79 10.15
CA ARG A 29 5.65 1.56 9.40
C ARG A 29 4.53 1.65 8.36
N LEU A 30 3.99 2.82 8.07
CA LEU A 30 3.02 2.98 6.97
C LEU A 30 3.68 3.33 5.64
N TRP A 31 3.25 2.61 4.61
CA TRP A 31 3.73 2.72 3.24
C TRP A 31 2.56 2.95 2.30
N ARG A 32 2.85 3.53 1.14
CA ARG A 32 1.91 3.62 0.03
C ARG A 32 2.51 3.19 -1.29
N ILE A 33 1.68 2.57 -2.11
CA ILE A 33 1.96 2.32 -3.54
C ILE A 33 0.85 2.91 -4.41
N ARG A 34 1.20 3.27 -5.65
CA ARG A 34 0.26 3.75 -6.65
C ARG A 34 -0.17 2.61 -7.57
N VAL A 35 -1.47 2.49 -7.80
CA VAL A 35 -2.06 1.56 -8.76
C VAL A 35 -3.02 2.31 -9.69
N GLY A 36 -2.47 2.88 -10.77
CA GLY A 36 -3.23 3.75 -11.68
C GLY A 36 -3.72 5.00 -10.96
N ASP A 37 -5.05 5.13 -10.83
CA ASP A 37 -5.72 6.24 -10.16
C ASP A 37 -6.00 5.98 -8.68
N TYR A 38 -5.49 4.89 -8.11
CA TYR A 38 -5.66 4.56 -6.70
C TYR A 38 -4.33 4.58 -5.95
N ARG A 39 -4.40 4.85 -4.65
CA ARG A 39 -3.33 4.64 -3.67
C ARG A 39 -3.75 3.48 -2.77
N VAL A 40 -2.82 2.55 -2.54
CA VAL A 40 -2.95 1.52 -1.52
C VAL A 40 -2.03 1.92 -0.38
N VAL A 41 -2.59 2.07 0.81
CA VAL A 41 -1.87 2.32 2.07
C VAL A 41 -1.81 1.03 2.84
N TYR A 42 -0.63 0.67 3.34
CA TYR A 42 -0.40 -0.57 4.04
C TYR A 42 0.67 -0.43 5.11
N GLU A 43 0.61 -1.29 6.11
CA GLU A 43 1.61 -1.42 7.16
C GLU A 43 2.48 -2.66 6.91
N VAL A 44 3.77 -2.56 7.19
CA VAL A 44 4.68 -3.72 7.19
C VAL A 44 5.06 -4.04 8.64
N LYS A 45 4.66 -5.22 9.12
CA LYS A 45 5.03 -5.75 10.43
C LYS A 45 6.12 -6.80 10.25
N ASP A 46 7.38 -6.36 10.17
CA ASP A 46 8.52 -7.24 9.88
C ASP A 46 8.62 -8.41 10.88
N ASP A 47 8.38 -8.16 12.17
CA ASP A 47 8.44 -9.17 13.23
C ASP A 47 7.42 -10.31 13.02
N ALA A 48 6.23 -9.95 12.52
CA ALA A 48 5.14 -10.89 12.28
C ALA A 48 5.14 -11.44 10.85
N ARG A 49 5.97 -10.90 9.95
CA ARG A 49 5.93 -11.14 8.49
C ARG A 49 4.53 -10.91 7.90
N VAL A 50 3.86 -9.86 8.36
CA VAL A 50 2.50 -9.50 7.94
C VAL A 50 2.52 -8.16 7.21
N VAL A 51 1.73 -8.08 6.15
CA VAL A 51 1.41 -6.84 5.45
C VAL A 51 -0.07 -6.56 5.61
N ASP A 52 -0.41 -5.50 6.34
CA ASP A 52 -1.80 -5.11 6.59
C ASP A 52 -2.23 -4.02 5.62
N ILE A 53 -3.27 -4.27 4.82
CA ILE A 53 -3.82 -3.25 3.93
C ILE A 53 -4.77 -2.35 4.73
N VAL A 54 -4.31 -1.14 5.04
CA VAL A 54 -5.05 -0.16 5.82
C VAL A 54 -6.15 0.50 4.99
N ALA A 55 -5.83 0.87 3.75
CA ALA A 55 -6.78 1.57 2.89
C ALA A 55 -6.47 1.41 1.40
N VAL A 56 -7.54 1.42 0.60
CA VAL A 56 -7.47 1.63 -0.85
C VAL A 56 -8.32 2.86 -1.17
N ARG A 57 -7.72 3.88 -1.78
CA ARG A 57 -8.34 5.20 -2.01
C ARG A 57 -8.11 5.70 -3.42
N HIS A 58 -9.07 6.43 -3.96
CA HIS A 58 -8.90 7.08 -5.26
C HIS A 58 -7.99 8.31 -5.12
N ARG A 59 -7.22 8.64 -6.17
CA ARG A 59 -6.19 9.69 -6.11
C ARG A 59 -6.74 11.08 -5.91
N SER A 60 -7.96 11.30 -6.40
CA SER A 60 -8.69 12.56 -6.39
C SER A 60 -9.59 12.68 -5.18
N ASP A 61 -9.56 11.70 -4.29
CA ASP A 61 -10.21 11.82 -3.00
C ASP A 61 -9.36 12.80 -2.15
N PRO A 62 -9.81 14.05 -1.93
CA PRO A 62 -9.02 15.07 -1.26
C PRO A 62 -9.05 14.88 0.27
N TYR A 63 -9.93 14.02 0.79
CA TYR A 63 -10.16 13.85 2.22
C TYR A 63 -10.35 12.37 2.60
N ARG A 64 -9.43 11.89 3.46
CA ARG A 64 -9.25 10.55 4.05
C ARG A 64 -8.54 9.51 3.18
#